data_AF-A0A7W0RVH7-F1
#
_entry.id   AF-A0A7W0RVH7-F1
#
_cell.length_a   1.000
_cell.length_b   1.000
_cell.length_c   1.000
_cell.angle_alpha   90.00
_cell.angle_beta   90.00
_cell.angle_gamma   90.00
#
_symmetry.space_group_name_H-M   'P 1'
#
loop_
_entity.id
_entity.type
_entity.pdbx_description
1 polymer ?
#
loop_
_entity_poly.entity_id
_entity_poly.type
_entity_poly.pdbx_seq_one_letter_code
_entity_poly.pdbx_strand_id
1 'polypeptide(L)'
;MIPELRIEAPWLGAPGPRAVCALLERAGRQAFFVGGCVRNALLGREATDVDVATDAHPEEVMRLAGAAGMKAVPTGIAHGTVTLAVEGGPVQVTTFRRDVATDGRRAVVAFADDIAEDAARRDLTMNALYARPDGTVVDPLGGLGDLRAGRVRFVGDAAARIAEDYLRILRFFRFHAWYGDPEAGIDAEGLAACAAARDGLTLLSRERIGAELAKLLAAPDPAPAAAAMAASGVLACVLPGADPRALPALV
;
A
#
# COMPACT_ATOMS: atom_id res chain seq x y z
N MET A 1 20.81 -5.43 -22.85
CA MET A 1 20.78 -4.91 -21.47
C MET A 1 19.54 -4.04 -21.40
N ILE A 2 18.48 -4.48 -20.71
CA ILE A 2 17.29 -3.63 -20.52
C ILE A 2 17.74 -2.52 -19.56
N PRO A 3 17.59 -1.23 -19.90
CA PRO A 3 17.99 -0.16 -19.00
C PRO A 3 17.23 -0.31 -17.67
N GLU A 4 17.94 -0.20 -16.56
CA GLU A 4 17.33 -0.16 -15.23
C GLU A 4 16.35 1.02 -15.18
N LEU A 5 15.10 0.74 -14.82
CA LEU A 5 14.09 1.78 -14.68
C LEU A 5 14.43 2.63 -13.46
N ARG A 6 14.49 3.96 -13.64
CA ARG A 6 14.68 4.91 -12.56
C ARG A 6 13.51 5.88 -12.48
N ILE A 7 13.11 6.21 -11.26
CA ILE A 7 12.14 7.28 -10.99
C ILE A 7 12.87 8.54 -10.55
N GLU A 8 12.26 9.68 -10.87
CA GLU A 8 12.63 10.98 -10.34
C GLU A 8 11.46 11.51 -9.53
N ALA A 9 11.73 11.99 -8.31
CA ALA A 9 10.73 12.54 -7.42
C ALA A 9 11.38 13.49 -6.41
N PRO A 10 10.72 14.59 -6.02
CA PRO A 10 11.28 15.55 -5.06
C PRO A 10 11.72 14.90 -3.73
N TRP A 11 10.98 13.90 -3.25
CA TRP A 11 11.27 13.21 -2.00
C TRP A 11 12.50 12.29 -2.07
N LEU A 12 12.96 11.86 -3.26
CA LEU A 12 14.21 11.10 -3.40
C LEU A 12 15.43 11.97 -3.04
N GLY A 13 15.37 13.25 -3.40
CA GLY A 13 16.44 14.22 -3.13
C GLY A 13 16.35 14.89 -1.77
N ALA A 14 15.22 14.78 -1.09
CA ALA A 14 14.94 15.52 0.14
C ALA A 14 15.88 15.10 1.29
N PRO A 15 16.41 16.06 2.10
CA PRO A 15 17.38 15.77 3.14
C PRO A 15 16.93 14.71 4.15
N GLY A 16 15.68 14.78 4.63
CA GLY A 16 15.14 13.85 5.62
C GLY A 16 15.07 12.40 5.15
N PRO A 17 14.28 12.08 4.11
CA PRO A 17 14.20 10.72 3.55
C PRO A 17 15.57 10.13 3.17
N ARG A 18 16.47 10.94 2.60
CA ARG A 18 17.85 10.50 2.31
C ARG A 18 18.65 10.21 3.56
N ALA A 19 18.52 11.03 4.60
CA ALA A 19 19.20 10.79 5.87
C ALA A 19 18.72 9.50 6.53
N VAL A 20 17.43 9.17 6.43
CA VAL A 20 16.87 7.89 6.91
C VAL A 20 17.46 6.70 6.14
N CYS A 21 17.48 6.75 4.80
CA CYS A 21 18.07 5.67 4.01
C CYS A 21 19.57 5.51 4.31
N ALA A 22 20.32 6.63 4.33
CA ALA A 22 21.74 6.61 4.63
C ALA A 22 22.05 6.11 6.05
N LEU A 23 21.18 6.37 7.03
CA LEU A 23 21.31 5.84 8.39
C LEU A 23 21.28 4.31 8.39
N LEU A 24 20.35 3.71 7.65
CA LEU A 24 20.18 2.26 7.53
C LEU A 24 21.33 1.64 6.72
N GLU A 25 21.67 2.20 5.56
CA GLU A 25 22.73 1.68 4.69
C GLU A 25 24.10 1.70 5.36
N ARG A 26 24.42 2.75 6.14
CA ARG A 26 25.68 2.81 6.91
C ARG A 26 25.78 1.74 8.01
N ALA A 27 24.64 1.25 8.48
CA ALA A 27 24.59 0.13 9.42
C ALA A 27 24.63 -1.24 8.72
N GLY A 28 24.80 -1.28 7.40
CA GLY A 28 24.78 -2.51 6.61
C GLY A 28 23.37 -3.07 6.38
N ARG A 29 22.34 -2.24 6.56
CA ARG A 29 20.92 -2.60 6.38
C ARG A 29 20.40 -2.14 5.04
N GLN A 30 19.39 -2.83 4.53
CA GLN A 30 18.70 -2.47 3.31
C GLN A 30 17.76 -1.28 3.56
N ALA A 31 17.64 -0.39 2.58
CA ALA A 31 16.70 0.72 2.63
C ALA A 31 16.03 0.89 1.26
N PHE A 32 14.71 0.80 1.23
CA PHE A 32 13.91 1.00 0.03
C PHE A 32 12.76 1.94 0.32
N PHE A 33 12.56 2.92 -0.54
CA PHE A 33 11.26 3.58 -0.62
C PHE A 33 10.22 2.57 -1.12
N VAL A 34 9.00 2.65 -0.61
CA VAL A 34 8.00 1.62 -0.90
C VAL A 34 6.56 2.15 -1.00
N GLY A 35 5.77 1.48 -1.82
CA GLY A 35 4.31 1.63 -1.80
C GLY A 35 3.85 2.91 -2.47
N GLY A 36 3.11 3.75 -1.74
CA GLY A 36 2.40 4.89 -2.31
C GLY A 36 3.30 5.91 -3.00
N CYS A 37 4.46 6.23 -2.39
CA CYS A 37 5.41 7.18 -2.97
C CYS A 37 5.99 6.68 -4.29
N VAL A 38 6.38 5.39 -4.35
CA VAL A 38 6.95 4.77 -5.56
C VAL A 38 5.90 4.67 -6.67
N ARG A 39 4.70 4.17 -6.34
CA ARG A 39 3.57 4.09 -7.29
C ARG A 39 3.24 5.46 -7.89
N ASN A 40 3.11 6.48 -7.04
CA ASN A 40 2.75 7.81 -7.51
C ASN A 40 3.87 8.41 -8.38
N ALA A 41 5.14 8.26 -8.00
CA ALA A 41 6.27 8.72 -8.82
C ALA A 41 6.29 8.04 -10.20
N LEU A 42 6.05 6.72 -10.26
CA LEU A 42 5.93 5.98 -11.53
C LEU A 42 4.77 6.44 -12.42
N LEU A 43 3.73 7.01 -11.82
CA LEU A 43 2.56 7.58 -12.52
C LEU A 43 2.70 9.10 -12.77
N GLY A 44 3.81 9.73 -12.40
CA GLY A 44 3.98 11.18 -12.50
C GLY A 44 3.03 11.98 -11.58
N ARG A 45 2.62 11.39 -10.46
CA ARG A 45 1.74 12.02 -9.44
C ARG A 45 2.54 12.37 -8.19
N GLU A 46 2.08 13.38 -7.46
CA GLU A 46 2.66 13.74 -6.17
C GLU A 46 2.47 12.63 -5.13
N ALA A 47 3.48 12.39 -4.32
CA ALA A 47 3.40 11.51 -3.16
C ALA A 47 2.92 12.30 -1.95
N THR A 48 1.93 11.78 -1.21
CA THR A 48 1.46 12.39 0.04
C THR A 48 2.33 12.04 1.23
N ASP A 49 2.86 10.82 1.23
CA ASP A 49 3.64 10.24 2.33
C ASP A 49 4.82 9.47 1.77
N VAL A 50 5.93 9.45 2.52
CA VAL A 50 7.16 8.74 2.16
C VAL A 50 7.41 7.64 3.19
N ASP A 51 7.28 6.40 2.72
CA ASP A 51 7.53 5.20 3.53
C ASP A 51 8.83 4.53 3.07
N VAL A 52 9.60 4.04 4.04
CA VAL A 52 10.83 3.28 3.85
C VAL A 52 10.64 1.88 4.42
N ALA A 53 11.03 0.86 3.66
CA ALA A 53 11.13 -0.53 4.08
C ALA A 53 12.59 -0.94 4.27
N THR A 54 12.85 -1.79 5.26
CA THR A 54 14.20 -2.20 5.67
C THR A 54 14.22 -3.60 6.27
N ASP A 55 15.35 -4.31 6.20
CA ASP A 55 15.58 -5.53 6.98
C ASP A 55 15.98 -5.25 8.45
N ALA A 56 16.19 -3.97 8.82
CA ALA A 56 16.45 -3.59 10.20
C ALA A 56 15.20 -3.77 11.08
N HIS A 57 15.35 -4.46 12.20
CA HIS A 57 14.28 -4.61 13.19
C HIS A 57 13.95 -3.26 13.87
N PRO A 58 12.72 -3.06 14.39
CA PRO A 58 12.28 -1.77 14.92
C PRO A 58 13.18 -1.24 16.05
N GLU A 59 13.65 -2.13 16.92
CA GLU A 59 14.57 -1.79 18.02
C GLU A 59 15.92 -1.27 17.50
N GLU A 60 16.42 -1.87 16.43
CA GLU A 60 17.64 -1.42 15.77
C GLU A 60 17.44 -0.07 15.08
N VAL A 61 16.32 0.12 14.37
CA VAL A 61 15.96 1.41 13.76
C VAL A 61 15.93 2.52 14.82
N MET A 62 15.27 2.29 15.96
CA MET A 62 15.22 3.26 17.06
C MET A 62 16.60 3.53 17.65
N ARG A 63 17.43 2.50 17.84
CA ARG A 63 18.80 2.65 18.35
C ARG A 63 19.68 3.46 17.40
N LEU A 64 19.61 3.18 16.10
CA LEU A 64 20.34 3.91 15.06
C LEU A 64 19.87 5.37 15.01
N ALA A 65 18.56 5.61 15.03
CA ALA A 65 17.99 6.96 15.03
C ALA A 65 18.45 7.76 16.26
N GLY A 66 18.39 7.16 17.46
CA GLY A 66 18.85 7.80 18.69
C GLY A 66 20.34 8.15 18.65
N ALA A 67 21.19 7.26 18.13
CA ALA A 67 22.62 7.53 17.97
C ALA A 67 22.92 8.66 16.96
N ALA A 68 22.02 8.87 15.99
CA ALA A 68 22.11 9.95 15.01
C ALA A 68 21.39 11.25 15.45
N GLY A 69 20.84 11.30 16.67
CA GLY A 69 20.07 12.45 17.16
C GLY A 69 18.70 12.63 16.48
N MET A 70 18.21 11.62 15.78
CA MET A 70 16.89 11.62 15.15
C MET A 70 15.83 11.14 16.15
N LYS A 71 14.75 11.90 16.30
CA LYS A 71 13.65 11.50 17.16
C LYS A 71 12.87 10.36 16.51
N ALA A 72 12.88 9.20 17.15
CA ALA A 72 12.08 8.04 16.77
C ALA A 72 10.81 7.96 17.62
N VAL A 73 9.68 7.68 16.98
CA VAL A 73 8.38 7.44 17.63
C VAL A 73 7.95 6.01 17.27
N PRO A 74 7.66 5.13 18.26
CA PRO A 74 7.28 3.73 18.02
C PRO A 74 5.81 3.62 17.56
N THR A 75 5.50 4.25 16.43
CA THR A 75 4.20 4.25 15.76
C THR A 75 3.90 2.87 15.17
N GLY A 76 3.31 2.00 15.98
CA GLY A 76 2.94 0.66 15.52
C GLY A 76 4.11 -0.33 15.53
N ILE A 77 4.94 -0.29 16.57
CA ILE A 77 6.07 -1.21 16.77
C ILE A 77 5.66 -2.69 16.71
N ALA A 78 4.45 -3.02 17.18
CA ALA A 78 3.87 -4.36 17.07
C ALA A 78 3.66 -4.83 15.63
N HIS A 79 3.66 -3.89 14.68
CA HIS A 79 3.58 -4.13 13.25
C HIS A 79 4.90 -3.84 12.53
N GLY A 80 5.99 -3.59 13.26
CA GLY A 80 7.30 -3.35 12.66
C GLY A 80 7.55 -1.93 12.19
N THR A 81 6.70 -0.97 12.54
CA THR A 81 6.81 0.42 12.06
C THR A 81 7.33 1.35 13.15
N VAL A 82 8.24 2.24 12.76
CA VAL A 82 8.80 3.33 13.56
C VAL A 82 8.76 4.61 12.71
N THR A 83 8.21 5.70 13.24
CA THR A 83 8.26 7.00 12.57
C THR A 83 9.49 7.76 13.02
N LEU A 84 10.33 8.17 12.08
CA LEU A 84 11.45 9.06 12.33
C LEU A 84 11.04 10.49 11.97
N ALA A 85 11.16 11.40 12.93
CA ALA A 85 10.96 12.82 12.69
C ALA A 85 12.26 13.41 12.12
N VAL A 86 12.23 13.77 10.84
CA VAL A 86 13.37 14.30 10.09
C VAL A 86 13.00 15.62 9.40
N GLU A 87 14.00 16.29 8.84
CA GLU A 87 13.77 17.51 8.06
C GLU A 87 12.86 17.22 6.86
N GLY A 88 11.83 18.05 6.67
CA GLY A 88 10.84 17.87 5.60
C GLY A 88 9.65 16.98 5.97
N GLY A 89 9.62 16.40 7.18
CA GLY A 89 8.43 15.70 7.70
C GLY A 89 8.72 14.33 8.31
N PRO A 90 7.69 13.67 8.87
CA PRO A 90 7.82 12.31 9.38
C PRO A 90 8.07 11.31 8.23
N VAL A 91 9.00 10.38 8.43
CA VAL A 91 9.22 9.23 7.55
C VAL A 91 8.91 7.96 8.31
N GLN A 92 8.04 7.12 7.76
CA GLN A 92 7.74 5.82 8.37
C GLN A 92 8.75 4.78 7.89
N VAL A 93 9.47 4.18 8.83
CA VAL A 93 10.38 3.07 8.56
C VAL A 93 9.69 1.79 9.03
N THR A 94 9.50 0.84 8.13
CA THR A 94 8.85 -0.43 8.42
C THR A 94 9.78 -1.59 8.10
N THR A 95 10.01 -2.45 9.09
CA THR A 95 10.78 -3.68 8.88
C THR A 95 10.05 -4.58 7.88
N PHE A 96 10.80 -5.27 7.01
CA PHE A 96 10.27 -6.31 6.15
C PHE A 96 9.57 -7.35 6.98
N ARG A 97 8.50 -7.90 6.41
CA ARG A 97 7.60 -8.79 7.12
C ARG A 97 7.27 -9.98 6.24
N ARG A 98 7.02 -11.12 6.88
CA ARG A 98 6.42 -12.30 6.25
C ARG A 98 5.26 -12.80 7.09
N ASP A 99 4.31 -13.45 6.43
CA ASP A 99 3.18 -14.06 7.12
C ASP A 99 3.61 -15.42 7.70
N VAL A 100 3.37 -15.67 8.99
CA VAL A 100 3.79 -16.92 9.68
C VAL A 100 2.63 -17.88 9.89
N ALA A 101 1.48 -17.35 10.33
CA ALA A 101 0.25 -18.10 10.48
C ALA A 101 -0.94 -17.14 10.46
N THR A 102 -2.02 -17.55 9.81
CA THR A 102 -3.30 -16.84 9.76
C THR A 102 -4.33 -17.61 10.58
N ASP A 103 -4.48 -17.22 11.84
CA ASP A 103 -5.69 -17.47 12.64
C ASP A 103 -6.46 -16.14 12.68
N GLY A 104 -7.45 -16.00 11.78
CA GLY A 104 -8.35 -14.84 11.75
C GLY A 104 -7.64 -13.49 11.68
N ARG A 105 -8.02 -12.56 12.58
CA ARG A 105 -7.64 -11.13 12.57
C ARG A 105 -6.21 -10.81 13.02
N ARG A 106 -5.47 -11.80 13.50
CA ARG A 106 -4.08 -11.61 13.91
C ARG A 106 -3.20 -12.42 12.97
N ALA A 107 -2.86 -11.80 11.84
CA ALA A 107 -1.68 -12.23 11.12
C ALA A 107 -0.51 -12.14 12.09
N VAL A 108 0.03 -13.29 12.50
CA VAL A 108 1.29 -13.33 13.24
C VAL A 108 2.35 -13.00 12.20
N VAL A 109 2.85 -11.78 12.28
CA VAL A 109 3.87 -11.29 11.37
C VAL A 109 5.23 -11.59 11.97
N ALA A 110 6.10 -12.27 11.22
CA ALA A 110 7.51 -12.31 11.54
C ALA A 110 8.22 -11.21 10.74
N PHE A 111 9.31 -10.71 11.31
CA PHE A 111 10.26 -9.93 10.55
C PHE A 111 10.98 -10.83 9.55
N ALA A 112 11.24 -10.27 8.38
CA ALA A 112 11.89 -10.92 7.25
C ALA A 112 13.17 -10.16 6.89
N ASP A 113 14.04 -10.82 6.14
CA ASP A 113 15.29 -10.23 5.64
C ASP A 113 15.23 -10.00 4.11
N ASP A 114 14.21 -10.56 3.45
CA ASP A 114 14.01 -10.49 2.00
C ASP A 114 12.85 -9.54 1.64
N ILE A 115 13.13 -8.64 0.70
CA ILE A 115 12.16 -7.71 0.12
C ILE A 115 11.03 -8.44 -0.61
N ALA A 116 11.31 -9.61 -1.21
CA ALA A 116 10.28 -10.38 -1.91
C ALA A 116 9.22 -10.94 -0.94
N GLU A 117 9.62 -11.29 0.28
CA GLU A 117 8.70 -11.70 1.34
C GLU A 117 7.81 -10.53 1.79
N ASP A 118 8.37 -9.32 1.96
CA ASP A 118 7.58 -8.12 2.26
C ASP A 118 6.64 -7.74 1.12
N ALA A 119 7.08 -7.94 -0.13
CA ALA A 119 6.27 -7.67 -1.31
C ALA A 119 5.06 -8.62 -1.36
N ALA A 120 5.28 -9.92 -1.10
CA ALA A 120 4.27 -10.97 -1.23
C ALA A 120 3.06 -10.81 -0.31
N ARG A 121 3.23 -10.14 0.83
CA ARG A 121 2.15 -9.90 1.81
C ARG A 121 1.38 -8.61 1.59
N ARG A 122 1.78 -7.77 0.62
CA ARG A 122 1.06 -6.54 0.29
C ARG A 122 -0.27 -6.86 -0.36
N ASP A 123 -1.16 -5.87 -0.35
CA ASP A 123 -2.50 -6.05 -0.87
C ASP A 123 -2.52 -6.13 -2.39
N LEU A 124 -1.94 -5.13 -3.06
CA LEU A 124 -2.05 -4.94 -4.51
C LEU A 124 -0.67 -4.89 -5.16
N THR A 125 -0.56 -5.42 -6.37
CA THR A 125 0.70 -5.51 -7.13
C THR A 125 1.33 -4.14 -7.33
N MET A 126 0.54 -3.12 -7.65
CA MET A 126 0.99 -1.73 -7.78
C MET A 126 1.49 -1.07 -6.48
N ASN A 127 1.20 -1.66 -5.32
CA ASN A 127 1.68 -1.20 -4.01
C ASN A 127 2.88 -2.01 -3.52
N ALA A 128 3.26 -3.08 -4.24
CA ALA A 128 4.42 -3.93 -3.98
C ALA A 128 5.63 -3.53 -4.83
N LEU A 129 5.74 -2.23 -5.11
CA LEU A 129 6.83 -1.61 -5.85
C LEU A 129 7.74 -0.85 -4.90
N TYR A 130 9.04 -0.94 -5.17
CA TYR A 130 10.09 -0.40 -4.34
C TYR A 130 11.02 0.46 -5.18
N ALA A 131 11.74 1.37 -4.54
CA ALA A 131 12.82 2.12 -5.16
C ALA A 131 14.00 2.24 -4.19
N ARG A 132 15.22 2.07 -4.72
CA ARG A 132 16.45 2.38 -4.00
C ARG A 132 16.61 3.89 -3.82
N PRO A 133 17.48 4.34 -2.91
CA PRO A 133 17.72 5.78 -2.70
C PRO A 133 18.24 6.54 -3.92
N ASP A 134 18.81 5.83 -4.90
CA ASP A 134 19.25 6.39 -6.18
C ASP A 134 18.13 6.47 -7.24
N GLY A 135 16.90 6.08 -6.88
CA GLY A 135 15.74 6.06 -7.76
C GLY A 135 15.57 4.77 -8.57
N THR A 136 16.48 3.81 -8.46
CA THR A 136 16.37 2.53 -9.17
C THR A 136 15.17 1.73 -8.68
N VAL A 137 14.24 1.41 -9.58
CA VAL A 137 13.00 0.70 -9.27
C VAL A 137 13.28 -0.79 -9.09
N VAL A 138 12.72 -1.36 -8.04
CA VAL A 138 12.77 -2.79 -7.72
C VAL A 138 11.34 -3.31 -7.68
N ASP A 139 11.05 -4.30 -8.51
CA ASP A 139 9.74 -4.92 -8.64
C ASP A 139 9.89 -6.45 -8.43
N PRO A 140 9.83 -6.93 -7.17
CA PRO A 140 10.03 -8.34 -6.87
C PRO A 140 8.94 -9.26 -7.43
N LEU A 141 7.76 -8.72 -7.77
CA LEU A 141 6.56 -9.50 -8.09
C LEU A 141 6.00 -9.23 -9.50
N GLY A 142 6.63 -8.37 -10.30
CA GLY A 142 6.17 -8.02 -11.64
C GLY A 142 4.94 -7.09 -11.66
N GLY A 143 4.73 -6.27 -10.62
CA GLY A 143 3.61 -5.33 -10.51
C GLY A 143 3.69 -4.12 -11.44
N LEU A 144 4.86 -3.83 -12.04
CA LEU A 144 5.05 -2.68 -12.91
C LEU A 144 4.20 -2.75 -14.19
N GLY A 145 3.98 -3.95 -14.72
CA GLY A 145 3.10 -4.16 -15.88
C GLY A 145 1.65 -3.82 -15.56
N ASP A 146 1.19 -4.19 -14.37
CA ASP A 146 -0.17 -3.87 -13.91
C ASP A 146 -0.34 -2.37 -13.67
N LEU A 147 0.66 -1.72 -13.06
CA LEU A 147 0.64 -0.27 -12.85
C LEU A 147 0.51 0.49 -14.18
N ARG A 148 1.33 0.14 -15.19
CA ARG A 148 1.33 0.80 -16.50
C ARG A 148 0.03 0.61 -17.27
N ALA A 149 -0.63 -0.53 -17.08
CA ALA A 149 -1.90 -0.86 -17.70
C ALA A 149 -3.12 -0.39 -16.88
N GLY A 150 -2.91 0.34 -15.76
CA GLY A 150 -4.01 0.74 -14.87
C GLY A 150 -4.77 -0.45 -14.29
N ARG A 151 -4.14 -1.62 -14.13
CA ARG A 151 -4.78 -2.82 -13.59
C ARG A 151 -4.59 -2.91 -12.09
N VAL A 152 -5.69 -2.90 -11.35
CA VAL A 152 -5.69 -3.07 -9.89
C VAL A 152 -5.89 -4.54 -9.59
N ARG A 153 -4.82 -5.24 -9.20
CA ARG A 153 -4.82 -6.68 -8.94
C ARG A 153 -4.21 -6.99 -7.58
N PHE A 154 -4.76 -8.00 -6.90
CA PHE A 154 -4.19 -8.51 -5.66
C PHE A 154 -2.84 -9.18 -5.89
N VAL A 155 -1.98 -9.14 -4.88
CA VAL A 155 -0.75 -9.95 -4.88
C VAL A 155 -1.11 -11.41 -4.62
N GLY A 156 -0.67 -12.33 -5.48
CA GLY A 156 -0.97 -13.75 -5.31
C GLY A 156 -2.47 -14.05 -5.41
N ASP A 157 -2.98 -14.93 -4.54
CA ASP A 157 -4.39 -15.34 -4.51
C ASP A 157 -5.26 -14.27 -3.83
N ALA A 158 -6.22 -13.72 -4.58
CA ALA A 158 -7.09 -12.63 -4.12
C ALA A 158 -7.92 -13.00 -2.88
N ALA A 159 -8.45 -14.23 -2.83
CA ALA A 159 -9.27 -14.69 -1.70
C ALA A 159 -8.45 -14.78 -0.41
N ALA A 160 -7.24 -15.35 -0.48
CA ALA A 160 -6.30 -15.43 0.63
C ALA A 160 -5.88 -14.03 1.09
N ARG A 161 -5.59 -13.10 0.16
CA ARG A 161 -5.29 -11.71 0.55
C ARG A 161 -6.47 -11.06 1.27
N ILE A 162 -7.69 -11.24 0.79
CA ILE A 162 -8.87 -10.64 1.43
C ILE A 162 -9.12 -11.25 2.82
N ALA A 163 -8.93 -12.56 2.99
CA ALA A 163 -9.15 -13.25 4.26
C ALA A 163 -8.25 -12.74 5.40
N GLU A 164 -7.07 -12.20 5.09
CA GLU A 164 -6.16 -11.60 6.09
C GLU A 164 -6.66 -10.27 6.65
N ASP A 165 -7.28 -9.43 5.82
CA ASP A 165 -7.93 -8.20 6.24
C ASP A 165 -9.02 -7.83 5.24
N TYR A 166 -10.28 -8.05 5.63
CA TYR A 166 -11.43 -7.73 4.80
C TYR A 166 -11.51 -6.25 4.38
N LEU A 167 -10.77 -5.33 5.04
CA LEU A 167 -10.66 -3.94 4.57
C LEU A 167 -10.04 -3.84 3.16
N ARG A 168 -9.27 -4.86 2.75
CA ARG A 168 -8.68 -4.96 1.42
C ARG A 168 -9.72 -4.97 0.30
N ILE A 169 -10.96 -5.41 0.56
CA ILE A 169 -12.08 -5.29 -0.39
C ILE A 169 -12.33 -3.81 -0.72
N LEU A 170 -12.49 -2.96 0.30
CA LEU A 170 -12.75 -1.52 0.08
C LEU A 170 -11.53 -0.82 -0.51
N ARG A 171 -10.32 -1.24 -0.12
CA ARG A 171 -9.09 -0.73 -0.72
C ARG A 171 -9.02 -1.06 -2.21
N PHE A 172 -9.37 -2.28 -2.63
CA PHE A 172 -9.42 -2.67 -4.05
C PHE A 172 -10.29 -1.71 -4.86
N PHE A 173 -11.53 -1.47 -4.43
CA PHE A 173 -12.42 -0.52 -5.11
C PHE A 173 -11.90 0.92 -5.06
N ARG A 174 -11.34 1.36 -3.93
CA ARG A 174 -10.70 2.69 -3.82
C ARG A 174 -9.56 2.82 -4.84
N PHE A 175 -8.64 1.86 -4.87
CA PHE A 175 -7.50 1.91 -5.77
C PHE A 175 -7.95 1.85 -7.24
N HIS A 176 -9.00 1.10 -7.55
CA HIS A 176 -9.61 1.10 -8.88
C HIS A 176 -10.17 2.48 -9.24
N ALA A 177 -10.86 3.17 -8.33
CA ALA A 177 -11.35 4.53 -8.58
C ALA A 177 -10.22 5.55 -8.84
N TRP A 178 -9.06 5.39 -8.19
CA TRP A 178 -7.95 6.36 -8.28
C TRP A 178 -6.95 6.09 -9.42
N TYR A 179 -6.75 4.82 -9.76
CA TYR A 179 -5.65 4.35 -10.61
C TYR A 179 -6.09 3.31 -11.65
N GLY A 180 -7.33 2.84 -11.60
CA GLY A 180 -7.88 1.93 -12.60
C GLY A 180 -7.98 2.61 -13.96
N ASP A 181 -7.62 1.90 -15.03
CA ASP A 181 -7.97 2.31 -16.39
C ASP A 181 -9.43 1.90 -16.67
N PRO A 182 -10.35 2.86 -16.92
CA PRO A 182 -11.75 2.56 -17.21
C PRO A 182 -11.93 1.61 -18.40
N GLU A 183 -11.07 1.70 -19.41
CA GLU A 183 -11.16 0.88 -20.63
C GLU A 183 -10.70 -0.57 -20.38
N ALA A 184 -9.75 -0.76 -19.46
CA ALA A 184 -9.32 -2.09 -19.03
C ALA A 184 -10.37 -2.77 -18.14
N GLY A 185 -11.26 -1.99 -17.53
CA GLY A 185 -12.27 -2.46 -16.59
C GLY A 185 -11.68 -2.93 -15.26
N ILE A 186 -12.55 -3.47 -14.41
CA ILE A 186 -12.16 -4.00 -13.11
C ILE A 186 -11.66 -5.44 -13.23
N ASP A 187 -10.62 -5.78 -12.46
CA ASP A 187 -10.05 -7.13 -12.45
C ASP A 187 -11.11 -8.16 -12.02
N ALA A 188 -11.39 -9.13 -12.90
CA ALA A 188 -12.49 -10.06 -12.73
C ALA A 188 -12.28 -11.02 -11.55
N GLU A 189 -11.03 -11.48 -11.34
CA GLU A 189 -10.67 -12.36 -10.22
C GLU A 189 -10.80 -11.61 -8.89
N GLY A 190 -10.24 -10.41 -8.80
CA GLY A 190 -10.36 -9.54 -7.63
C GLY A 190 -11.80 -9.16 -7.32
N LEU A 191 -12.63 -8.86 -8.33
CA LEU A 191 -14.05 -8.58 -8.16
C LEU A 191 -14.81 -9.81 -7.62
N ALA A 192 -14.56 -10.99 -8.19
CA ALA A 192 -15.20 -12.23 -7.76
C ALA A 192 -14.83 -12.58 -6.31
N ALA A 193 -13.54 -12.45 -5.94
CA ALA A 193 -13.07 -12.66 -4.59
C ALA A 193 -13.69 -11.65 -3.60
N CYS A 194 -13.77 -10.37 -3.98
CA CYS A 194 -14.46 -9.34 -3.20
C CYS A 194 -15.94 -9.68 -2.98
N ALA A 195 -16.66 -10.12 -4.02
CA ALA A 195 -18.07 -10.47 -3.93
C ALA A 195 -18.29 -11.68 -3.00
N ALA A 196 -17.44 -12.71 -3.10
CA ALA A 196 -17.52 -13.91 -2.26
C ALA A 196 -17.22 -13.62 -0.79
N ALA A 197 -16.30 -12.69 -0.50
CA ALA A 197 -15.85 -12.38 0.86
C ALA A 197 -16.57 -11.17 1.50
N ARG A 198 -17.56 -10.57 0.83
CA ARG A 198 -18.20 -9.31 1.26
C ARG A 198 -18.78 -9.36 2.68
N ASP A 199 -19.26 -10.50 3.14
CA ASP A 199 -19.86 -10.64 4.47
C ASP A 199 -18.81 -10.43 5.59
N GLY A 200 -17.53 -10.66 5.29
CA GLY A 200 -16.43 -10.37 6.21
C GLY A 200 -16.27 -8.86 6.51
N LEU A 201 -16.84 -7.98 5.69
CA LEU A 201 -16.87 -6.53 5.97
C LEU A 201 -17.64 -6.21 7.26
N THR A 202 -18.61 -7.04 7.64
CA THR A 202 -19.40 -6.86 8.88
C THR A 202 -18.56 -6.96 10.14
N LEU A 203 -17.39 -7.60 10.05
CA LEU A 203 -16.47 -7.69 11.17
C LEU A 203 -15.77 -6.35 11.41
N LEU A 204 -15.58 -5.52 10.38
CA LEU A 204 -14.77 -4.29 10.42
C LEU A 204 -15.44 -3.18 11.22
N SER A 205 -14.63 -2.29 11.79
CA SER A 205 -15.17 -1.09 12.47
C SER A 205 -15.72 -0.11 11.45
N ARG A 206 -16.77 0.64 11.85
CA ARG A 206 -17.42 1.63 10.98
C ARG A 206 -16.48 2.78 10.61
N GLU A 207 -15.54 3.12 11.48
CA GLU A 207 -14.53 4.16 11.24
C GLU A 207 -13.60 3.75 10.10
N ARG A 208 -13.13 2.49 10.08
CA ARG A 208 -12.26 1.98 9.01
C ARG A 208 -12.99 1.93 7.67
N ILE A 209 -14.25 1.46 7.68
CA ILE A 209 -15.12 1.45 6.49
C ILE A 209 -15.32 2.87 5.98
N GLY A 210 -15.74 3.80 6.85
CA GLY A 210 -16.01 5.20 6.49
C GLY A 210 -14.79 5.90 5.93
N ALA A 211 -13.60 5.67 6.49
CA ALA A 211 -12.35 6.23 6.00
C ALA A 211 -12.00 5.75 4.58
N GLU A 212 -12.24 4.48 4.26
CA GLU A 212 -12.02 3.95 2.89
C GLU A 212 -13.08 4.46 1.91
N LEU A 213 -14.36 4.50 2.31
CA LEU A 213 -15.44 5.04 1.48
C LEU A 213 -15.23 6.53 1.16
N ALA A 214 -14.84 7.35 2.15
CA ALA A 214 -14.57 8.76 1.92
C ALA A 214 -13.43 8.97 0.90
N LYS A 215 -12.37 8.17 1.00
CA LYS A 215 -11.26 8.21 0.04
C LYS A 215 -11.66 7.73 -1.35
N LEU A 216 -12.51 6.72 -1.45
CA LEU A 216 -13.06 6.25 -2.73
C LEU A 216 -13.87 7.36 -3.39
N LEU A 217 -14.82 7.96 -2.66
CA LEU A 217 -15.70 9.01 -3.18
C LEU A 217 -14.97 10.32 -3.51
N ALA A 218 -13.75 10.51 -2.99
CA ALA A 218 -12.89 11.65 -3.32
C ALA A 218 -12.05 11.43 -4.59
N ALA A 219 -12.14 10.27 -5.24
CA ALA A 219 -11.49 10.03 -6.52
C ALA A 219 -12.04 10.97 -7.60
N PRO A 220 -11.26 11.27 -8.68
CA PRO A 220 -11.75 12.09 -9.78
C PRO A 220 -13.04 11.57 -10.42
N ASP A 221 -13.15 10.24 -10.58
CA ASP A 221 -14.40 9.57 -10.98
C ASP A 221 -14.59 8.29 -10.14
N PRO A 222 -15.40 8.35 -9.05
CA PRO A 222 -15.74 7.19 -8.24
C PRO A 222 -16.83 6.30 -8.85
N ALA A 223 -17.51 6.74 -9.92
CA ALA A 223 -18.75 6.11 -10.36
C ALA A 223 -18.58 4.65 -10.83
N PRO A 224 -17.55 4.30 -11.64
CA PRO A 224 -17.32 2.91 -12.04
C PRO A 224 -17.08 1.98 -10.85
N ALA A 225 -16.26 2.41 -9.89
CA ALA A 225 -15.97 1.64 -8.69
C ALA A 225 -17.21 1.45 -7.80
N ALA A 226 -18.00 2.51 -7.60
CA ALA A 226 -19.24 2.45 -6.83
C ALA A 226 -20.29 1.55 -7.50
N ALA A 227 -20.39 1.58 -8.83
CA ALA A 227 -21.25 0.67 -9.60
C ALA A 227 -20.81 -0.79 -9.44
N ALA A 228 -19.50 -1.07 -9.50
CA ALA A 228 -18.96 -2.41 -9.26
C ALA A 228 -19.20 -2.89 -7.82
N MET A 229 -19.11 -2.00 -6.83
CA MET A 229 -19.47 -2.32 -5.44
C MET A 229 -20.96 -2.67 -5.31
N ALA A 230 -21.85 -1.96 -6.02
CA ALA A 230 -23.28 -2.28 -6.03
C ALA A 230 -23.55 -3.64 -6.69
N ALA A 231 -22.95 -3.89 -7.87
CA ALA A 231 -23.13 -5.14 -8.61
C ALA A 231 -22.61 -6.37 -7.85
N SER A 232 -21.53 -6.23 -7.07
CA SER A 232 -20.97 -7.30 -6.22
C SER A 232 -21.70 -7.47 -4.87
N GLY A 233 -22.62 -6.57 -4.53
CA GLY A 233 -23.29 -6.53 -3.22
C GLY A 233 -22.46 -5.90 -2.10
N VAL A 234 -21.20 -5.53 -2.35
CA VAL A 234 -20.31 -4.88 -1.39
C VAL A 234 -20.90 -3.56 -0.88
N LEU A 235 -21.49 -2.75 -1.78
CA LEU A 235 -22.07 -1.46 -1.40
C LEU A 235 -23.21 -1.62 -0.37
N ALA A 236 -24.06 -2.63 -0.54
CA ALA A 236 -25.17 -2.90 0.38
C ALA A 236 -24.67 -3.32 1.78
N CYS A 237 -23.50 -3.95 1.88
CA CYS A 237 -22.90 -4.33 3.16
C CYS A 237 -22.39 -3.12 3.96
N VAL A 238 -21.83 -2.11 3.27
CA VAL A 238 -21.16 -0.98 3.94
C VAL A 238 -21.97 0.29 3.99
N LEU A 239 -22.91 0.47 3.07
CA LEU A 239 -23.80 1.62 3.00
C LEU A 239 -25.23 1.15 2.61
N PRO A 240 -25.96 0.50 3.53
CA PRO A 240 -27.28 -0.06 3.24
C PRO A 240 -28.26 1.00 2.73
N GLY A 241 -28.95 0.70 1.62
CA GLY A 241 -29.91 1.61 0.99
C GLY A 241 -29.31 2.63 0.02
N ALA A 242 -27.98 2.65 -0.18
CA ALA A 242 -27.35 3.49 -1.17
C ALA A 242 -27.55 2.98 -2.60
N ASP A 243 -27.59 3.92 -3.55
CA ASP A 243 -27.73 3.67 -4.98
C ASP A 243 -26.77 4.56 -5.77
N PRO A 244 -25.78 3.99 -6.49
CA PRO A 244 -24.77 4.78 -7.19
C PRO A 244 -25.25 5.30 -8.55
N ARG A 245 -26.49 5.00 -9.01
CA ARG A 245 -26.96 5.35 -10.36
C ARG A 245 -26.92 6.84 -10.69
N ALA A 246 -27.08 7.71 -9.70
CA ALA A 246 -27.02 9.16 -9.89
C ALA A 246 -25.58 9.71 -9.85
N LEU A 247 -24.61 8.92 -9.38
CA LEU A 247 -23.23 9.37 -9.16
C LEU A 247 -22.53 9.84 -10.44
N PRO A 248 -22.66 9.18 -11.61
CA PRO A 248 -22.07 9.67 -12.86
C PRO A 248 -22.51 11.08 -13.27
N ALA A 249 -23.69 11.54 -12.83
CA ALA A 249 -24.20 12.88 -13.15
C ALA A 249 -23.67 13.98 -12.21
N LEU A 250 -22.96 13.59 -11.14
CA LEU A 250 -22.43 14.49 -10.12
C LEU A 250 -20.92 14.72 -10.22
N VAL A 251 -20.24 14.03 -11.14
CA VAL A 251 -18.79 13.97 -11.29
C VAL A 251 -18.34 14.57 -12.62
#